data_AF-A0A7Y5PHQ1-F1
#
_entry.id   AF-A0A7Y5PHQ1-F1
#
_cell.length_a   1.000
_cell.length_b   1.000
_cell.length_c   1.000
_cell.angle_alpha   90.00
_cell.angle_beta   90.00
_cell.angle_gamma   90.00
#
_symmetry.space_group_name_H-M   'P 1'
#
loop_
_entity.id
_entity.type
_entity.pdbx_description
1 polymer ?
#
loop_
_entity_poly.entity_id
_entity_poly.type
_entity_poly.pdbx_seq_one_letter_code
_entity_poly.pdbx_strand_id
1 'polypeptide(L)'
;MPRRTPAAIAALTLVVAAAQANAETQEIVYDATSGVLTIPSVSVGTATFTQVTLLNTGNYTFALQGASAQVPAAPATARYDTSTNVLWLPAVQVGGTTFLDVTLLNVGNYTFTLQGAAALDAQLLADVRALLAADDALWAQAVPAAATRFSLADSCYRRDGRTKSWITADLEANAALVAARDAPSIGKRIENVRIVAVRDTVNPDASTRREVDAMVDVAYADGTRATDRVSTLISGSSSGTTGCTTPQTGAGWRFLGNQKWVGASVRARNVRDERYAMSSGAALSPAVNYRRDLQFQVTDPMGNATYVVITGPGPAGTANGASVPFSLKLLSPLVLRSAPELAGKTGNYLNWRDDDSFRYCRISGSGVPVAEVADCAGQGAISNTWGTTTGTPDAAADASFDALGFVAGASYVVQVYDDDGWKTVNGHAGRTPIATYTATVPRLPYTFVEMAGTGPTADAFPRMTATGMTAVQMRDNLMAASPQPMNLSWTALPAAPDGRAFGLWGLSEYFQGPKAGNANNASYPGYRSIAYQHPGSQARSVGAMPVTAKPADMSAKTYGEFSLLYLDYNDVQIVSDISFN
;
A
#
# COMPACT_ATOMS: atom_id res chain seq x y z
N MET A 1 -55.02 -38.47 -36.52
CA MET A 1 -54.73 -39.73 -35.79
C MET A 1 -53.30 -40.14 -36.10
N PRO A 2 -52.47 -40.66 -35.16
CA PRO A 2 -52.55 -40.76 -33.69
C PRO A 2 -51.57 -39.77 -32.98
N ARG A 3 -51.94 -39.14 -31.84
CA ARG A 3 -51.65 -39.53 -30.43
C ARG A 3 -50.17 -39.76 -30.07
N ARG A 4 -49.60 -38.86 -29.24
CA ARG A 4 -49.01 -39.14 -27.90
C ARG A 4 -48.48 -37.84 -27.23
N THR A 5 -49.07 -37.48 -26.09
CA THR A 5 -48.45 -36.78 -24.94
C THR A 5 -47.80 -37.84 -24.01
N PRO A 6 -47.16 -37.49 -22.88
CA PRO A 6 -46.05 -36.55 -22.65
C PRO A 6 -44.90 -37.23 -21.85
N ALA A 7 -43.72 -36.63 -21.78
CA ALA A 7 -42.77 -36.92 -20.70
C ALA A 7 -42.27 -35.60 -20.12
N ALA A 8 -42.77 -35.29 -18.93
CA ALA A 8 -42.28 -34.22 -18.09
C ALA A 8 -40.85 -34.55 -17.65
N ILE A 9 -39.93 -33.60 -17.81
CA ILE A 9 -38.71 -33.54 -17.00
C ILE A 9 -38.73 -32.17 -16.35
N ALA A 10 -38.87 -32.20 -15.03
CA ALA A 10 -38.92 -31.05 -14.16
C ALA A 10 -37.67 -30.17 -14.35
N ALA A 11 -37.90 -28.88 -14.60
CA ALA A 11 -36.88 -27.85 -14.43
C ALA A 11 -36.63 -27.72 -12.93
N LEU A 12 -35.63 -28.45 -12.44
CA LEU A 12 -35.03 -28.21 -11.14
C LEU A 12 -34.20 -26.94 -11.30
N THR A 13 -34.78 -25.79 -10.95
CA THR A 13 -34.04 -24.53 -10.78
C THR A 13 -33.11 -24.72 -9.59
N LEU A 14 -31.94 -25.28 -9.85
CA LEU A 14 -30.84 -25.30 -8.90
C LEU A 14 -30.40 -23.84 -8.76
N VAL A 15 -30.85 -23.20 -7.68
CA VAL A 15 -30.21 -22.01 -7.15
C VAL A 15 -28.79 -22.42 -6.84
N VAL A 16 -27.87 -22.18 -7.78
CA VAL A 16 -26.44 -22.24 -7.52
C VAL A 16 -26.18 -21.08 -6.57
N ALA A 17 -26.28 -21.37 -5.27
CA ALA A 17 -25.55 -20.65 -4.26
C ALA A 17 -24.08 -20.77 -4.64
N ALA A 18 -23.61 -19.81 -5.43
CA ALA A 18 -22.20 -19.55 -5.56
C ALA A 18 -21.72 -19.28 -4.14
N ALA A 19 -21.00 -20.25 -3.58
CA ALA A 19 -20.16 -20.03 -2.41
C ALA A 19 -19.24 -18.87 -2.79
N GLN A 20 -19.61 -17.68 -2.34
CA GLN A 20 -18.70 -16.55 -2.29
C GLN A 20 -17.55 -17.04 -1.42
N ALA A 21 -16.38 -17.24 -2.04
CA ALA A 21 -15.15 -17.33 -1.30
C ALA A 21 -15.12 -16.14 -0.34
N ASN A 22 -15.03 -16.44 0.96
CA ASN A 22 -15.11 -15.48 2.04
C ASN A 22 -14.20 -14.28 1.72
N ALA A 23 -14.80 -13.16 1.32
CA ALA A 23 -14.20 -11.88 1.63
C ALA A 23 -14.18 -11.86 3.17
N GLU A 24 -13.00 -11.90 3.78
CA GLU A 24 -12.88 -11.70 5.22
C GLU A 24 -13.40 -10.30 5.54
N THR A 25 -14.69 -10.18 5.82
CA THR A 25 -15.26 -8.98 6.42
C THR A 25 -14.58 -8.80 7.77
N GLN A 26 -13.80 -7.72 7.91
CA GLN A 26 -13.21 -7.29 9.17
C GLN A 26 -14.26 -6.70 10.14
N GLU A 27 -15.50 -7.18 10.07
CA GLU A 27 -16.61 -6.68 10.87
C GLU A 27 -16.77 -7.53 12.13
N ILE A 28 -16.89 -6.87 13.28
CA ILE A 28 -17.27 -7.52 14.52
C ILE A 28 -18.79 -7.60 14.54
N VAL A 29 -19.32 -8.82 14.53
CA VAL A 29 -20.76 -9.05 14.39
C VAL A 29 -21.26 -9.83 15.60
N TYR A 30 -22.32 -9.33 16.23
CA TYR A 30 -23.12 -10.09 17.18
C TYR A 30 -24.43 -10.52 16.51
N ASP A 31 -24.55 -11.82 16.25
CA ASP A 31 -25.80 -12.41 15.81
C ASP A 31 -26.68 -12.72 17.02
N ALA A 32 -27.72 -11.91 17.21
CA ALA A 32 -28.68 -12.08 18.30
C ALA A 32 -29.46 -13.40 18.22
N THR A 33 -29.52 -14.06 17.06
CA THR A 33 -30.24 -15.33 16.86
C THR A 33 -29.44 -16.50 17.40
N SER A 34 -28.16 -16.61 17.02
CA SER A 34 -27.26 -17.66 17.51
C SER A 34 -26.63 -17.30 18.86
N GLY A 35 -26.68 -16.03 19.26
CA GLY A 35 -25.98 -15.52 20.43
C GLY A 35 -24.46 -15.43 20.25
N VAL A 36 -23.95 -15.57 19.03
CA VAL A 36 -22.51 -15.59 18.77
C VAL A 36 -22.02 -14.18 18.42
N LEU A 37 -20.96 -13.76 19.11
CA LEU A 37 -20.15 -12.59 18.80
C LEU A 37 -18.88 -13.05 18.08
N THR A 38 -18.77 -12.72 16.80
CA THR A 38 -17.60 -13.00 15.96
C THR A 38 -16.72 -11.77 15.89
N ILE A 39 -15.45 -11.95 16.25
CA ILE A 39 -14.41 -10.91 16.24
C ILE A 39 -13.30 -11.40 15.29
N PRO A 40 -13.02 -10.69 14.18
CA PRO A 40 -12.03 -11.14 13.20
C PRO A 40 -10.66 -11.36 13.83
N SER A 41 -10.22 -10.43 14.66
CA SER A 41 -8.96 -10.54 15.40
C SER A 41 -8.94 -9.75 16.71
N VAL A 42 -8.25 -10.30 17.73
CA VAL A 42 -8.03 -9.68 19.05
C VAL A 42 -6.53 -9.66 19.36
N SER A 43 -6.02 -8.49 19.73
CA SER A 43 -4.65 -8.33 20.26
C SER A 43 -4.65 -8.57 21.76
N VAL A 44 -3.69 -9.34 22.26
CA VAL A 44 -3.50 -9.69 23.67
C VAL A 44 -2.03 -9.48 24.01
N GLY A 45 -1.70 -8.31 24.56
CA GLY A 45 -0.30 -7.90 24.73
C GLY A 45 0.44 -7.87 23.39
N THR A 46 1.45 -8.74 23.24
CA THR A 46 2.22 -8.89 21.99
C THR A 46 1.70 -9.99 21.06
N ALA A 47 0.69 -10.74 21.48
CA ALA A 47 0.07 -11.81 20.70
C ALA A 47 -1.19 -11.33 19.98
N THR A 48 -1.56 -12.02 18.90
CA THR A 48 -2.82 -11.80 18.19
C THR A 48 -3.53 -13.12 17.99
N PHE A 49 -4.85 -13.09 18.14
CA PHE A 49 -5.73 -14.22 17.88
C PHE A 49 -6.71 -13.83 16.79
N THR A 50 -7.03 -14.77 15.89
CA THR A 50 -7.99 -14.60 14.80
C THR A 50 -9.17 -15.53 14.99
N GLN A 51 -10.26 -15.26 14.27
CA GLN A 51 -11.49 -16.06 14.30
C GLN A 51 -12.00 -16.23 15.74
N VAL A 52 -11.95 -15.14 16.51
CA VAL A 52 -12.35 -15.16 17.92
C VAL A 52 -13.87 -15.17 17.98
N THR A 53 -14.44 -16.16 18.64
CA THR A 53 -15.89 -16.29 18.80
C THR A 53 -16.24 -16.38 20.27
N LEU A 54 -17.17 -15.55 20.72
CA LEU A 54 -17.75 -15.59 22.06
C LEU A 54 -19.23 -15.96 21.97
N LEU A 55 -19.72 -16.78 22.89
CA LEU A 55 -21.13 -17.17 22.97
C LEU A 55 -21.82 -16.43 24.12
N ASN A 56 -22.91 -15.73 23.82
CA ASN A 56 -23.76 -15.10 24.83
C ASN A 56 -24.50 -16.19 25.62
N THR A 57 -24.15 -16.34 26.89
CA THR A 57 -24.78 -17.27 27.84
C THR A 57 -25.94 -16.65 28.61
N GLY A 58 -26.37 -15.45 28.25
CA GLY A 58 -27.45 -14.68 28.89
C GLY A 58 -26.92 -13.42 29.60
N ASN A 59 -27.81 -12.43 29.78
CA ASN A 59 -27.50 -11.14 30.44
C ASN A 59 -26.25 -10.44 29.89
N TYR A 60 -26.01 -10.53 28.57
CA TYR A 60 -24.83 -9.99 27.89
C TYR A 60 -23.50 -10.47 28.52
N THR A 61 -23.49 -11.74 28.93
CA THR A 61 -22.31 -12.46 29.39
C THR A 61 -21.85 -13.38 28.27
N PHE A 62 -20.59 -13.29 27.87
CA PHE A 62 -20.04 -13.93 26.69
C PHE A 62 -18.90 -14.87 27.07
N ALA A 63 -19.01 -16.16 26.77
CA ALA A 63 -17.96 -17.15 27.02
C ALA A 63 -17.16 -17.42 25.75
N LEU A 64 -15.83 -17.36 25.82
CA LEU A 64 -14.94 -17.71 24.71
C LEU A 64 -15.21 -19.14 24.21
N GLN A 65 -15.48 -19.28 22.91
CA GLN A 65 -15.69 -20.57 22.23
C GLN A 65 -14.48 -21.00 21.40
N GLY A 66 -13.78 -20.02 20.80
CA GLY A 66 -12.71 -20.28 19.85
C GLY A 66 -11.85 -19.06 19.64
N ALA A 67 -10.55 -19.29 19.45
CA ALA A 67 -9.56 -18.29 19.10
C ALA A 67 -8.34 -19.03 18.53
N SER A 68 -7.94 -18.68 17.32
CA SER A 68 -6.75 -19.24 16.67
C SER A 68 -5.58 -18.28 16.85
N ALA A 69 -4.49 -18.74 17.47
CA ALA A 69 -3.28 -17.91 17.57
C ALA A 69 -2.77 -17.55 16.17
N GLN A 70 -2.59 -16.26 15.91
CA GLN A 70 -1.98 -15.75 14.70
C GLN A 70 -0.48 -15.57 14.96
N VAL A 71 0.33 -16.32 14.21
CA VAL A 71 1.79 -16.27 14.31
C VAL A 71 2.37 -15.91 12.95
N PRO A 72 3.17 -14.85 12.87
CA PRO A 72 3.39 -13.78 13.85
C PRO A 72 2.12 -12.97 14.11
N ALA A 73 2.13 -12.28 15.25
CA ALA A 73 1.07 -11.36 15.62
C ALA A 73 0.87 -10.27 14.56
N ALA A 74 -0.37 -9.88 14.34
CA ALA A 74 -0.78 -8.77 13.49
C ALA A 74 -1.68 -7.80 14.26
N PRO A 75 -1.92 -6.57 13.79
CA PRO A 75 -2.90 -5.69 14.35
C PRO A 75 -4.25 -6.36 14.27
N ALA A 76 -4.97 -6.15 15.36
CA ALA A 76 -6.24 -6.78 15.56
C ALA A 76 -7.35 -5.74 15.43
N THR A 77 -8.51 -6.20 15.00
CA THR A 77 -9.74 -5.39 15.01
C THR A 77 -10.18 -5.02 16.43
N ALA A 78 -9.75 -5.77 17.44
CA ALA A 78 -10.06 -5.56 18.84
C ALA A 78 -8.82 -5.71 19.73
N ARG A 79 -8.92 -5.25 20.98
CA ARG A 79 -7.82 -5.35 21.96
C ARG A 79 -8.34 -5.88 23.29
N TYR A 80 -7.68 -6.91 23.80
CA TYR A 80 -7.83 -7.36 25.17
C TYR A 80 -6.65 -6.88 26.00
N ASP A 81 -6.94 -6.06 27.01
CA ASP A 81 -5.94 -5.54 27.92
C ASP A 81 -5.88 -6.41 29.18
N THR A 82 -4.77 -7.14 29.34
CA THR A 82 -4.57 -8.06 30.47
C THR A 82 -4.35 -7.36 31.81
N SER A 83 -4.08 -6.06 31.82
CA SER A 83 -3.92 -5.29 33.06
C SER A 83 -5.26 -4.82 33.63
N THR A 84 -6.21 -4.48 32.75
CA THR A 84 -7.56 -4.05 33.14
C THR A 84 -8.61 -5.15 33.02
N ASN A 85 -8.25 -6.29 32.40
CA ASN A 85 -9.15 -7.38 32.05
C ASN A 85 -10.29 -6.95 31.12
N VAL A 86 -10.11 -5.89 30.32
CA VAL A 86 -11.14 -5.39 29.40
C VAL A 86 -10.82 -5.78 27.97
N LEU A 87 -11.81 -6.36 27.29
CA LEU A 87 -11.85 -6.53 25.84
C LEU A 87 -12.58 -5.33 25.22
N TRP A 88 -11.85 -4.54 24.46
CA TRP A 88 -12.35 -3.39 23.71
C TRP A 88 -12.59 -3.74 22.26
N LEU A 89 -13.80 -3.43 21.79
CA LEU A 89 -14.26 -3.63 20.42
C LEU A 89 -14.67 -2.24 19.86
N PRO A 90 -14.02 -1.76 18.79
CA PRO A 90 -14.26 -0.41 18.26
C PRO A 90 -15.71 -0.19 17.80
N ALA A 91 -16.24 -1.16 17.06
CA ALA A 91 -17.59 -1.14 16.54
C ALA A 91 -18.11 -2.58 16.43
N VAL A 92 -19.34 -2.82 16.90
CA VAL A 92 -20.03 -4.11 16.86
C VAL A 92 -21.36 -3.94 16.14
N GLN A 93 -21.57 -4.70 15.08
CA GLN A 93 -22.83 -4.77 14.38
C GLN A 93 -23.79 -5.73 15.10
N VAL A 94 -24.98 -5.24 15.47
CA VAL A 94 -26.04 -5.99 16.13
C VAL A 94 -27.31 -5.86 15.29
N GLY A 95 -27.57 -6.85 14.43
CA GLY A 95 -28.65 -6.76 13.45
C GLY A 95 -28.46 -5.54 12.53
N GLY A 96 -29.39 -4.59 12.58
CA GLY A 96 -29.32 -3.34 11.79
C GLY A 96 -28.59 -2.18 12.48
N THR A 97 -28.17 -2.33 13.73
CA THR A 97 -27.62 -1.23 14.54
C THR A 97 -26.14 -1.46 14.83
N THR A 98 -25.33 -0.42 14.72
CA THR A 98 -23.92 -0.45 15.14
C THR A 98 -23.78 0.11 16.55
N PHE A 99 -23.00 -0.55 17.40
CA PHE A 99 -22.59 -0.05 18.71
C PHE A 99 -21.09 0.24 18.71
N LEU A 100 -20.69 1.39 19.21
CA LEU A 100 -19.31 1.86 19.28
C LEU A 100 -18.74 1.69 20.69
N ASP A 101 -17.41 1.63 20.76
CA ASP A 101 -16.63 1.60 22.00
C ASP A 101 -17.12 0.53 22.98
N VAL A 102 -17.42 -0.66 22.44
CA VAL A 102 -17.98 -1.75 23.23
C VAL A 102 -16.88 -2.33 24.12
N THR A 103 -17.14 -2.35 25.42
CA THR A 103 -16.22 -2.89 26.42
C THR A 103 -16.82 -4.09 27.12
N LEU A 104 -16.09 -5.19 27.14
CA LEU A 104 -16.46 -6.41 27.85
C LEU A 104 -15.41 -6.72 28.93
N LEU A 105 -15.82 -6.82 30.19
CA LEU A 105 -14.93 -7.15 31.31
C LEU A 105 -14.81 -8.66 31.46
N ASN A 106 -13.59 -9.19 31.43
CA ASN A 106 -13.33 -10.58 31.78
C ASN A 106 -13.52 -10.77 33.29
N VAL A 107 -14.55 -11.52 33.66
CA VAL A 107 -14.90 -11.87 35.05
C VAL A 107 -14.32 -13.22 35.49
N GLY A 108 -13.47 -13.83 34.65
CA GLY A 108 -12.80 -15.10 34.91
C GLY A 108 -13.07 -16.14 33.82
N ASN A 109 -12.13 -17.06 33.62
CA ASN A 109 -12.22 -18.15 32.64
C ASN A 109 -12.57 -17.68 31.20
N TYR A 110 -12.11 -16.48 30.82
CA TYR A 110 -12.44 -15.85 29.53
C TYR A 110 -13.96 -15.74 29.30
N THR A 111 -14.68 -15.47 30.38
CA THR A 111 -16.08 -15.08 30.37
C THR A 111 -16.14 -13.57 30.55
N PHE A 112 -16.81 -12.89 29.62
CA PHE A 112 -16.82 -11.44 29.54
C PHE A 112 -18.22 -10.88 29.79
N THR A 113 -18.37 -9.86 30.61
CA THR A 113 -19.64 -9.16 30.83
C THR A 113 -19.61 -7.78 30.16
N LEU A 114 -20.70 -7.41 29.49
CA LEU A 114 -20.82 -6.09 28.88
C LEU A 114 -20.74 -4.98 29.95
N GLN A 115 -19.82 -4.03 29.76
CA GLN A 115 -19.68 -2.85 30.62
C GLN A 115 -20.22 -1.58 29.95
N GLY A 116 -19.99 -1.43 28.65
CA GLY A 116 -20.40 -0.24 27.90
C GLY A 116 -20.59 -0.55 26.43
N ALA A 117 -21.56 0.11 25.82
CA ALA A 117 -21.81 0.11 24.39
C ALA A 117 -22.59 1.39 24.04
N ALA A 118 -22.06 2.21 23.15
CA ALA A 118 -22.75 3.41 22.69
C ALA A 118 -23.43 3.12 21.35
N ALA A 119 -24.76 3.23 21.28
CA ALA A 119 -25.45 3.08 20.00
C ALA A 119 -25.01 4.20 19.04
N LEU A 120 -24.66 3.84 17.81
CA LEU A 120 -24.36 4.80 16.75
C LEU A 120 -25.62 5.59 16.42
N ASP A 121 -25.50 6.92 16.44
CA ASP A 121 -26.56 7.81 16.01
C ASP A 121 -26.87 7.60 14.51
N ALA A 122 -28.12 7.23 14.21
CA ALA A 122 -28.57 7.01 12.85
C ALA A 122 -28.45 8.27 11.99
N GLN A 123 -28.61 9.46 12.58
CA GLN A 123 -28.45 10.72 11.87
C GLN A 123 -26.98 10.95 11.51
N LEU A 124 -26.05 10.63 12.41
CA LEU A 124 -24.61 10.70 12.13
C LEU A 124 -24.22 9.85 10.93
N LEU A 125 -24.70 8.60 10.87
CA LEU A 125 -24.45 7.71 9.74
C LEU A 125 -25.06 8.25 8.44
N ALA A 126 -26.26 8.83 8.49
CA ALA A 126 -26.90 9.44 7.33
C ALA A 126 -26.11 10.66 6.82
N ASP A 127 -25.63 11.52 7.71
CA ASP A 127 -24.85 12.71 7.35
C ASP A 127 -23.50 12.34 6.73
N VAL A 128 -22.81 11.33 7.28
CA VAL A 128 -21.56 10.80 6.71
C VAL A 128 -21.81 10.20 5.32
N ARG A 129 -22.89 9.44 5.14
CA ARG A 129 -23.28 8.91 3.83
C ARG A 129 -23.59 10.02 2.82
N ALA A 130 -24.21 11.12 3.26
CA ALA A 130 -24.47 12.27 2.40
C ALA A 130 -23.17 12.94 1.91
N LEU A 131 -22.17 13.09 2.79
CA LEU A 131 -20.85 13.59 2.39
C LEU A 131 -20.16 12.67 1.37
N LEU A 132 -20.20 11.36 1.60
CA LEU A 132 -19.58 10.37 0.70
C LEU A 132 -20.29 10.30 -0.65
N ALA A 133 -21.62 10.42 -0.68
CA ALA A 133 -22.38 10.53 -1.93
C ALA A 133 -22.05 11.82 -2.69
N ALA A 134 -21.77 12.92 -1.99
CA ALA A 134 -21.29 14.15 -2.62
C ALA A 134 -19.89 13.97 -3.22
N ASP A 135 -18.99 13.20 -2.58
CA ASP A 135 -17.68 12.84 -3.16
C ASP A 135 -17.84 11.98 -4.42
N ASP A 136 -18.70 10.95 -4.41
CA ASP A 136 -19.00 10.17 -5.62
C ASP A 136 -19.53 11.03 -6.76
N ALA A 137 -20.40 12.01 -6.46
CA ALA A 137 -20.93 12.93 -7.45
C ALA A 137 -19.85 13.79 -8.13
N LEU A 138 -18.76 14.14 -7.42
CA LEU A 138 -17.63 14.85 -8.04
C LEU A 138 -16.99 14.02 -9.15
N TRP A 139 -16.87 12.71 -8.94
CA TRP A 139 -16.18 11.78 -9.86
C TRP A 139 -17.10 11.12 -10.88
N ALA A 140 -18.40 11.44 -10.90
CA ALA A 140 -19.39 10.72 -11.69
C ALA A 140 -19.16 10.75 -13.21
N GLN A 141 -18.61 11.85 -13.74
CA GLN A 141 -18.53 12.07 -15.20
C GLN A 141 -17.10 12.34 -15.71
N ALA A 142 -16.23 12.90 -14.87
CA ALA A 142 -14.87 13.28 -15.24
C ALA A 142 -13.98 13.35 -14.00
N VAL A 143 -12.66 13.44 -14.22
CA VAL A 143 -11.73 13.81 -13.15
C VAL A 143 -12.01 15.27 -12.75
N PRO A 144 -12.37 15.57 -11.49
CA PRO A 144 -12.65 16.94 -11.06
C PRO A 144 -11.39 17.81 -11.15
N ALA A 145 -11.58 19.09 -11.48
CA ALA A 145 -10.53 20.09 -11.33
C ALA A 145 -10.04 20.18 -9.86
N ALA A 146 -8.80 20.60 -9.65
CA ALA A 146 -8.13 20.55 -8.34
C ALA A 146 -8.95 21.20 -7.21
N ALA A 147 -9.43 22.43 -7.42
CA ALA A 147 -10.25 23.15 -6.43
C ALA A 147 -11.57 22.41 -6.12
N THR A 148 -12.24 21.87 -7.13
CA THR A 148 -13.49 21.12 -6.98
C THR A 148 -13.26 19.81 -6.24
N ARG A 149 -12.17 19.10 -6.53
CA ARG A 149 -11.79 17.83 -5.88
C ARG A 149 -11.67 17.97 -4.37
N PHE A 150 -11.17 19.12 -3.89
CA PHE A 150 -10.98 19.39 -2.47
C PHE A 150 -12.01 20.37 -1.89
N SER A 151 -13.16 20.56 -2.55
CA SER A 151 -14.25 21.40 -2.02
C SER A 151 -14.86 20.81 -0.75
N LEU A 152 -14.85 19.49 -0.61
CA LEU A 152 -15.36 18.73 0.54
C LEU A 152 -14.30 18.51 1.63
N ALA A 153 -13.06 18.96 1.41
CA ALA A 153 -11.96 18.81 2.37
C ALA A 153 -11.83 20.03 3.28
N ASP A 154 -11.56 19.80 4.56
CA ASP A 154 -11.26 20.84 5.54
C ASP A 154 -9.99 21.61 5.16
N SER A 155 -9.85 22.86 5.63
CA SER A 155 -8.61 23.64 5.43
C SER A 155 -7.39 22.95 6.05
N CYS A 156 -7.57 22.20 7.15
CA CYS A 156 -6.53 21.42 7.81
C CYS A 156 -6.34 20.01 7.22
N TYR A 157 -6.90 19.73 6.04
CA TYR A 157 -6.77 18.42 5.42
C TYR A 157 -5.30 18.06 5.18
N ARG A 158 -4.93 16.87 5.68
CA ARG A 158 -3.63 16.24 5.43
C ARG A 158 -3.81 14.75 5.22
N ARG A 159 -3.16 14.24 4.19
CA ARG A 159 -3.15 12.81 3.86
C ARG A 159 -1.77 12.38 3.40
N ASP A 160 -1.24 11.33 4.02
CA ASP A 160 -0.01 10.64 3.57
C ASP A 160 1.16 11.62 3.31
N GLY A 161 1.38 12.54 4.27
CA GLY A 161 2.43 13.56 4.21
C GLY A 161 2.17 14.73 3.28
N ARG A 162 0.96 14.89 2.74
CA ARG A 162 0.58 15.99 1.84
C ARG A 162 -0.56 16.81 2.43
N THR A 163 -0.41 18.13 2.47
CA THR A 163 -1.51 19.06 2.80
C THR A 163 -2.44 19.27 1.61
N LYS A 164 -3.65 19.77 1.86
CA LYS A 164 -4.58 20.22 0.81
C LYS A 164 -3.90 21.17 -0.18
N SER A 165 -3.16 22.16 0.30
CA SER A 165 -2.49 23.15 -0.55
C SER A 165 -1.44 22.53 -1.46
N TRP A 166 -0.62 21.62 -0.91
CA TRP A 166 0.40 20.91 -1.69
C TRP A 166 -0.26 20.08 -2.80
N ILE A 167 -1.32 19.32 -2.47
CA ILE A 167 -1.98 18.47 -3.46
C ILE A 167 -2.64 19.33 -4.54
N THR A 168 -3.38 20.38 -4.17
CA THR A 168 -3.99 21.28 -5.15
C THR A 168 -2.95 21.84 -6.12
N ALA A 169 -1.81 22.31 -5.61
CA ALA A 169 -0.73 22.84 -6.45
C ALA A 169 -0.13 21.78 -7.38
N ASP A 170 0.09 20.54 -6.91
CA ASP A 170 0.58 19.44 -7.74
C ASP A 170 -0.41 19.08 -8.85
N LEU A 171 -1.71 19.01 -8.54
CA LEU A 171 -2.75 18.72 -9.53
C LEU A 171 -2.85 19.82 -10.58
N GLU A 172 -2.65 21.09 -10.21
CA GLU A 172 -2.65 22.21 -11.15
C GLU A 172 -1.40 22.21 -12.05
N ALA A 173 -0.22 21.95 -11.47
CA ALA A 173 1.03 21.90 -12.22
C ALA A 173 1.10 20.72 -13.21
N ASN A 174 0.45 19.60 -12.89
CA ASN A 174 0.52 18.34 -13.64
C ASN A 174 -0.84 17.89 -14.20
N ALA A 175 -1.76 18.81 -14.46
CA ALA A 175 -3.18 18.54 -14.73
C ALA A 175 -3.46 17.42 -15.74
N ALA A 176 -2.78 17.41 -16.89
CA ALA A 176 -3.00 16.39 -17.92
C ALA A 176 -2.54 14.99 -17.49
N LEU A 177 -1.35 14.88 -16.89
CA LEU A 177 -0.81 13.61 -16.41
C LEU A 177 -1.68 13.04 -15.28
N VAL A 178 -2.07 13.92 -14.35
CA VAL A 178 -2.94 13.59 -13.22
C VAL A 178 -4.33 13.15 -13.68
N ALA A 179 -4.93 13.85 -14.64
CA ALA A 179 -6.24 13.46 -15.18
C ALA A 179 -6.18 12.07 -15.83
N ALA A 180 -5.11 11.75 -16.56
CA ALA A 180 -4.92 10.42 -17.14
C ALA A 180 -4.70 9.35 -16.05
N ARG A 181 -3.90 9.63 -15.03
CA ARG A 181 -3.65 8.73 -13.88
C ARG A 181 -4.92 8.42 -13.09
N ASP A 182 -5.75 9.43 -12.86
CA ASP A 182 -6.93 9.33 -11.99
C ASP A 182 -8.21 8.97 -12.75
N ALA A 183 -8.16 8.86 -14.09
CA ALA A 183 -9.29 8.47 -14.94
C ALA A 183 -10.00 7.17 -14.52
N PRO A 184 -9.33 6.13 -13.98
CA PRO A 184 -10.03 4.94 -13.47
C PRO A 184 -11.00 5.22 -12.31
N SER A 185 -10.88 6.37 -11.64
CA SER A 185 -11.81 6.81 -10.58
C SER A 185 -13.10 7.41 -11.13
N ILE A 186 -13.22 7.66 -12.43
CA ILE A 186 -14.46 8.16 -13.05
C ILE A 186 -15.56 7.11 -12.87
N GLY A 187 -16.70 7.53 -12.32
CA GLY A 187 -17.82 6.64 -12.03
C GLY A 187 -17.57 5.65 -10.89
N LYS A 188 -16.56 5.91 -10.03
CA LYS A 188 -16.38 5.15 -8.78
C LYS A 188 -17.65 5.18 -7.94
N ARG A 189 -17.83 4.16 -7.09
CA ARG A 189 -18.91 4.09 -6.11
C ARG A 189 -18.37 3.74 -4.74
N ILE A 190 -18.71 4.54 -3.75
CA ILE A 190 -18.46 4.25 -2.34
C ILE A 190 -19.56 3.30 -1.84
N GLU A 191 -19.14 2.18 -1.27
CA GLU A 191 -20.01 1.10 -0.80
C GLU A 191 -19.65 0.75 0.66
N ASN A 192 -20.53 -0.01 1.32
CA ASN A 192 -20.29 -0.58 2.65
C ASN A 192 -19.79 0.43 3.71
N VAL A 193 -20.39 1.63 3.73
CA VAL A 193 -20.02 2.71 4.66
C VAL A 193 -20.27 2.31 6.11
N ARG A 194 -19.21 2.32 6.92
CA ARG A 194 -19.19 2.02 8.36
C ARG A 194 -18.54 3.16 9.14
N ILE A 195 -19.06 3.46 10.32
CA ILE A 195 -18.41 4.36 11.29
C ILE A 195 -17.70 3.47 12.31
N VAL A 196 -16.37 3.65 12.44
CA VAL A 196 -15.54 2.80 13.31
C VAL A 196 -15.02 3.52 14.56
N ALA A 197 -15.09 4.86 14.58
CA ALA A 197 -14.80 5.66 15.76
C ALA A 197 -15.50 7.02 15.69
N VAL A 198 -15.87 7.56 16.85
CA VAL A 198 -16.42 8.92 17.02
C VAL A 198 -15.67 9.59 18.16
N ARG A 199 -15.24 10.83 17.98
CA ARG A 199 -14.55 11.61 19.01
C ARG A 199 -15.14 13.00 19.09
N ASP A 200 -15.61 13.37 20.27
CA ASP A 200 -16.07 14.72 20.60
C ASP A 200 -15.02 15.38 21.51
N THR A 201 -14.45 16.49 21.08
CA THR A 201 -13.40 17.20 21.80
C THR A 201 -13.69 18.70 21.90
N VAL A 202 -13.24 19.30 23.00
CA VAL A 202 -13.16 20.76 23.15
C VAL A 202 -11.71 21.13 22.93
N ASN A 203 -11.48 21.96 21.92
CA ASN A 203 -10.15 22.46 21.58
C ASN A 203 -9.63 23.42 22.68
N PRO A 204 -8.31 23.66 22.75
CA PRO A 204 -7.75 24.60 23.73
C PRO A 204 -8.32 26.03 23.65
N ASP A 205 -8.83 26.43 22.49
CA ASP A 205 -9.50 27.72 22.27
C ASP A 205 -11.01 27.70 22.62
N ALA A 206 -11.47 26.66 23.32
CA ALA A 206 -12.86 26.38 23.70
C ALA A 206 -13.83 26.11 22.52
N SER A 207 -13.36 26.06 21.28
CA SER A 207 -14.17 25.62 20.15
C SER A 207 -14.42 24.11 20.22
N THR A 208 -15.58 23.66 19.73
CA THR A 208 -15.93 22.23 19.71
C THR A 208 -15.53 21.60 18.39
N ARG A 209 -15.14 20.33 18.48
CA ARG A 209 -14.71 19.50 17.36
C ARG A 209 -15.34 18.13 17.50
N ARG A 210 -15.88 17.63 16.38
CA ARG A 210 -16.36 16.26 16.28
C ARG A 210 -15.65 15.57 15.12
N GLU A 211 -15.04 14.43 15.39
CA GLU A 211 -14.40 13.59 14.39
C GLU A 211 -15.08 12.25 14.27
N VAL A 212 -15.04 11.71 13.06
CA VAL A 212 -15.50 10.37 12.74
C VAL A 212 -14.47 9.69 11.87
N ASP A 213 -14.10 8.45 12.21
CA ASP A 213 -13.40 7.59 11.26
C ASP A 213 -14.43 6.76 10.51
N ALA A 214 -14.53 7.02 9.20
CA ALA A 214 -15.40 6.29 8.29
C ALA A 214 -14.58 5.27 7.50
N MET A 215 -14.97 4.00 7.57
CA MET A 215 -14.43 2.91 6.79
C MET A 215 -15.36 2.61 5.61
N VAL A 216 -14.80 2.53 4.41
CA VAL A 216 -15.56 2.34 3.18
C VAL A 216 -14.88 1.37 2.22
N ASP A 217 -15.67 0.78 1.34
CA ASP A 217 -15.17 0.14 0.12
C ASP A 217 -15.40 1.07 -1.07
N VAL A 218 -14.54 0.98 -2.09
CA VAL A 218 -14.66 1.74 -3.34
C VAL A 218 -14.64 0.76 -4.50
N ALA A 219 -15.72 0.73 -5.27
CA ALA A 219 -15.81 -0.03 -6.51
C ALA A 219 -15.51 0.86 -7.72
N TYR A 220 -14.66 0.38 -8.63
CA TYR A 220 -14.31 1.08 -9.86
C TYR A 220 -14.99 0.44 -11.08
N ALA A 221 -15.10 1.21 -12.17
CA ALA A 221 -15.78 0.77 -13.39
C ALA A 221 -15.09 -0.40 -14.09
N ASP A 222 -13.79 -0.60 -13.85
CA ASP A 222 -13.01 -1.71 -14.41
C ASP A 222 -13.10 -3.01 -13.60
N GLY A 223 -13.94 -3.03 -12.55
CA GLY A 223 -14.16 -4.19 -11.70
C GLY A 223 -13.19 -4.32 -10.53
N THR A 224 -12.15 -3.48 -10.45
CA THR A 224 -11.29 -3.42 -9.28
C THR A 224 -12.01 -2.81 -8.07
N ARG A 225 -11.52 -3.11 -6.87
CA ARG A 225 -12.10 -2.64 -5.61
C ARG A 225 -11.00 -2.26 -4.64
N ALA A 226 -11.16 -1.14 -3.95
CA ALA A 226 -10.37 -0.81 -2.76
C ALA A 226 -11.22 -1.11 -1.53
N THR A 227 -10.78 -1.99 -0.64
CA THR A 227 -11.56 -2.35 0.57
C THR A 227 -11.00 -1.69 1.82
N ASP A 228 -11.85 -1.56 2.84
CA ASP A 228 -11.50 -1.11 4.20
C ASP A 228 -10.71 0.21 4.24
N ARG A 229 -11.08 1.15 3.37
CA ARG A 229 -10.45 2.47 3.31
C ARG A 229 -10.99 3.36 4.41
N VAL A 230 -10.11 3.72 5.34
CA VAL A 230 -10.46 4.62 6.45
C VAL A 230 -10.13 6.08 6.09
N SER A 231 -11.08 6.97 6.35
CA SER A 231 -10.88 8.42 6.30
C SER A 231 -11.43 9.07 7.56
N THR A 232 -10.66 10.01 8.13
CA THR A 232 -11.16 10.85 9.22
C THR A 232 -11.93 12.03 8.65
N LEU A 233 -13.14 12.21 9.15
CA LEU A 233 -14.06 13.30 8.86
C LEU A 233 -14.15 14.22 10.07
N ILE A 234 -14.41 15.50 9.84
CA ILE A 234 -14.53 16.52 10.89
C ILE A 234 -15.78 17.38 10.70
N SER A 235 -16.42 17.72 11.81
CA SER A 235 -17.42 18.78 11.95
C SER A 235 -17.05 19.66 13.15
N GLY A 236 -17.49 20.92 13.15
CA GLY A 236 -17.04 21.93 14.10
C GLY A 236 -15.72 22.58 13.67
N SER A 237 -14.85 22.85 14.63
CA SER A 237 -13.58 23.56 14.47
C SER A 237 -12.39 22.60 14.30
N SER A 238 -11.57 22.82 13.29
CA SER A 238 -10.29 22.13 13.09
C SER A 238 -9.11 22.77 13.82
N SER A 239 -9.37 23.73 14.71
CA SER A 239 -8.37 24.32 15.61
C SER A 239 -7.64 23.22 16.42
N GLY A 240 -6.35 23.45 16.71
CA GLY A 240 -5.51 22.48 17.39
C GLY A 240 -5.08 21.26 16.56
N THR A 241 -5.48 21.15 15.27
CA THR A 241 -4.95 20.11 14.39
C THR A 241 -3.45 20.32 14.17
N THR A 242 -2.64 19.33 14.53
CA THR A 242 -1.18 19.42 14.44
C THR A 242 -0.70 19.77 13.03
N GLY A 243 0.08 20.85 12.92
CA GLY A 243 0.61 21.34 11.64
C GLY A 243 -0.37 22.19 10.82
N CYS A 244 -1.57 22.48 11.34
CA CYS A 244 -2.52 23.38 10.68
C CYS A 244 -2.40 24.82 11.21
N THR A 245 -2.23 25.78 10.31
CA THR A 245 -2.11 27.21 10.64
C THR A 245 -3.38 28.02 10.36
N THR A 246 -4.30 27.47 9.56
CA THR A 246 -5.54 28.15 9.14
C THR A 246 -6.72 27.22 9.37
N PRO A 247 -7.20 27.09 10.63
CA PRO A 247 -8.33 26.22 10.93
C PRO A 247 -9.63 26.73 10.33
N GLN A 248 -10.55 25.81 10.10
CA GLN A 248 -11.89 26.08 9.60
C GLN A 248 -12.92 25.65 10.65
N THR A 249 -13.96 26.45 10.80
CA THR A 249 -15.12 26.14 11.65
C THR A 249 -16.37 26.01 10.79
N GLY A 250 -17.13 24.94 10.98
CA GLY A 250 -18.42 24.76 10.31
C GLY A 250 -19.14 23.48 10.73
N ALA A 251 -20.47 23.50 10.71
CA ALA A 251 -21.31 22.38 11.14
C ALA A 251 -21.37 21.22 10.12
N GLY A 252 -21.11 21.48 8.84
CA GLY A 252 -21.10 20.43 7.80
C GLY A 252 -19.87 19.53 7.90
N TRP A 253 -20.05 18.23 7.66
CA TRP A 253 -18.94 17.28 7.61
C TRP A 253 -17.98 17.57 6.47
N ARG A 254 -16.68 17.39 6.74
CA ARG A 254 -15.59 17.60 5.78
C ARG A 254 -14.53 16.52 5.95
N PHE A 255 -13.81 16.19 4.88
CA PHE A 255 -12.65 15.30 5.00
C PHE A 255 -11.52 16.03 5.72
N LEU A 256 -10.99 15.41 6.78
CA LEU A 256 -9.78 15.87 7.47
C LEU A 256 -8.53 15.11 6.95
N GLY A 257 -8.72 14.01 6.22
CA GLY A 257 -7.64 13.14 5.76
C GLY A 257 -7.18 12.18 6.86
N ASN A 258 -6.03 11.53 6.71
CA ASN A 258 -5.52 10.56 7.70
C ASN A 258 -4.50 11.15 8.67
N GLN A 259 -4.19 12.44 8.54
CA GLN A 259 -3.29 13.19 9.43
C GLN A 259 -1.89 12.59 9.58
N LYS A 260 -1.45 11.72 8.66
CA LYS A 260 -0.10 11.18 8.64
C LYS A 260 0.89 12.21 8.10
N TRP A 261 2.05 12.29 8.75
CA TRP A 261 3.21 13.12 8.37
C TRP A 261 3.96 12.56 7.17
N VAL A 262 3.91 11.24 6.96
CA VAL A 262 4.45 10.58 5.77
C VAL A 262 3.42 9.59 5.24
N GLY A 263 3.45 9.32 3.94
CA GLY A 263 2.79 8.15 3.37
C GLY A 263 3.54 6.90 3.79
N ALA A 264 2.83 5.87 4.24
CA ALA A 264 3.42 4.60 4.64
C ALA A 264 2.49 3.43 4.29
N SER A 265 2.98 2.51 3.46
CA SER A 265 2.28 1.29 3.06
C SER A 265 3.29 0.17 2.80
N VAL A 266 2.89 -1.08 3.00
CA VAL A 266 3.68 -2.25 2.59
C VAL A 266 2.90 -3.01 1.54
N ARG A 267 3.51 -3.26 0.38
CA ARG A 267 2.84 -3.81 -0.80
C ARG A 267 3.44 -5.14 -1.22
N ALA A 268 2.61 -6.10 -1.59
CA ALA A 268 3.04 -7.34 -2.21
C ALA A 268 3.28 -7.12 -3.70
N ARG A 269 4.42 -7.60 -4.22
CA ARG A 269 4.78 -7.44 -5.63
C ARG A 269 5.20 -8.77 -6.25
N ASN A 270 4.61 -9.04 -7.40
CA ASN A 270 5.07 -10.04 -8.37
C ASN A 270 5.64 -9.30 -9.57
N VAL A 271 6.90 -9.56 -9.91
CA VAL A 271 7.58 -8.90 -11.03
C VAL A 271 8.13 -9.94 -12.00
N ARG A 272 7.89 -9.71 -13.29
CA ARG A 272 8.59 -10.37 -14.40
C ARG A 272 9.50 -9.35 -15.04
N ASP A 273 10.79 -9.65 -15.13
CA ASP A 273 11.79 -8.77 -15.74
C ASP A 273 12.47 -9.48 -16.91
N GLU A 274 12.28 -8.97 -18.12
CA GLU A 274 12.93 -9.43 -19.34
C GLU A 274 14.20 -8.62 -19.60
N ARG A 275 15.34 -9.31 -19.67
CA ARG A 275 16.63 -8.72 -19.37
C ARG A 275 17.56 -8.72 -20.56
N TYR A 276 18.07 -7.55 -20.89
CA TYR A 276 18.99 -7.31 -21.99
C TYR A 276 20.26 -6.59 -21.52
N ALA A 277 21.37 -6.83 -22.21
CA ALA A 277 22.62 -6.13 -21.94
C ALA A 277 22.57 -4.69 -22.47
N MET A 278 22.93 -3.70 -21.66
CA MET A 278 23.01 -2.30 -22.05
C MET A 278 24.05 -2.06 -23.16
N SER A 279 25.10 -2.88 -23.19
CA SER A 279 26.21 -2.77 -24.15
C SER A 279 25.87 -3.26 -25.56
N SER A 280 24.90 -4.15 -25.73
CA SER A 280 24.60 -4.77 -27.03
C SER A 280 23.12 -4.95 -27.36
N GLY A 281 22.23 -4.87 -26.37
CA GLY A 281 20.82 -5.25 -26.51
C GLY A 281 20.60 -6.77 -26.62
N ALA A 282 21.63 -7.60 -26.43
CA ALA A 282 21.50 -9.06 -26.40
C ALA A 282 20.81 -9.52 -25.11
N ALA A 283 20.01 -10.57 -25.19
CA ALA A 283 19.38 -11.17 -24.01
C ALA A 283 20.43 -11.64 -23.00
N LEU A 284 20.20 -11.40 -21.72
CA LEU A 284 21.04 -11.89 -20.62
C LEU A 284 20.74 -13.36 -20.32
N SER A 285 21.60 -13.98 -19.50
CA SER A 285 21.36 -15.33 -18.97
C SER A 285 21.21 -15.26 -17.44
N PRO A 286 20.05 -15.62 -16.87
CA PRO A 286 18.80 -15.94 -17.57
C PRO A 286 18.18 -14.71 -18.25
N ALA A 287 17.42 -14.94 -19.33
CA ALA A 287 16.78 -13.88 -20.12
C ALA A 287 15.57 -13.28 -19.42
N VAL A 288 14.95 -14.02 -18.50
CA VAL A 288 13.84 -13.58 -17.69
C VAL A 288 14.15 -13.89 -16.23
N ASN A 289 13.90 -12.90 -15.36
CA ASN A 289 13.87 -13.08 -13.92
C ASN A 289 12.45 -12.88 -13.41
N TYR A 290 12.12 -13.62 -12.35
CA TYR A 290 10.93 -13.42 -11.56
C TYR A 290 11.31 -12.93 -10.18
N ARG A 291 10.57 -11.96 -9.64
CA ARG A 291 10.75 -11.46 -8.28
C ARG A 291 9.44 -11.54 -7.51
N ARG A 292 9.53 -12.05 -6.27
CA ARG A 292 8.50 -11.95 -5.23
C ARG A 292 9.07 -11.08 -4.13
N ASP A 293 8.48 -9.92 -3.88
CA ASP A 293 8.97 -8.99 -2.87
C ASP A 293 7.86 -8.26 -2.12
N LEU A 294 8.20 -7.79 -0.93
CA LEU A 294 7.45 -6.74 -0.25
C LEU A 294 8.12 -5.39 -0.52
N GLN A 295 7.34 -4.42 -0.96
CA GLN A 295 7.73 -3.02 -1.08
C GLN A 295 7.31 -2.26 0.17
N PHE A 296 8.29 -1.71 0.87
CA PHE A 296 8.12 -0.78 1.99
C PHE A 296 8.06 0.64 1.45
N GLN A 297 6.86 1.06 1.06
CA GLN A 297 6.63 2.33 0.40
C GLN A 297 6.44 3.43 1.45
N VAL A 298 7.44 4.29 1.60
CA VAL A 298 7.38 5.51 2.43
C VAL A 298 7.70 6.74 1.59
N THR A 299 6.87 7.78 1.66
CA THR A 299 7.05 9.04 0.93
C THR A 299 6.78 10.23 1.84
N ASP A 300 7.57 11.30 1.70
CA ASP A 300 7.43 12.50 2.53
C ASP A 300 7.55 13.78 1.69
N PRO A 301 6.52 14.13 0.92
CA PRO A 301 6.57 15.24 -0.03
C PRO A 301 6.75 16.62 0.60
N MET A 302 6.57 16.71 1.92
CA MET A 302 6.72 17.95 2.68
C MET A 302 8.06 18.01 3.45
N GLY A 303 8.89 16.96 3.39
CA GLY A 303 10.22 16.95 4.01
C GLY A 303 10.20 17.02 5.54
N ASN A 304 9.21 16.40 6.18
CA ASN A 304 9.08 16.34 7.64
C ASN A 304 10.05 15.36 8.32
N ALA A 305 10.59 14.38 7.60
CA ALA A 305 11.34 13.25 8.14
C ALA A 305 12.70 13.07 7.46
N THR A 306 13.71 12.71 8.26
CA THR A 306 15.05 12.37 7.79
C THR A 306 15.18 10.88 7.53
N TYR A 307 14.58 10.05 8.39
CA TYR A 307 14.58 8.60 8.26
C TYR A 307 13.36 7.96 8.92
N VAL A 308 13.12 6.69 8.58
CA VAL A 308 12.14 5.84 9.25
C VAL A 308 12.77 4.52 9.64
N VAL A 309 12.25 3.90 10.70
CA VAL A 309 12.53 2.51 11.05
C VAL A 309 11.24 1.72 10.91
N ILE A 310 11.29 0.65 10.12
CA ILE A 310 10.16 -0.24 9.91
C ILE A 310 10.48 -1.58 10.56
N THR A 311 9.64 -2.04 11.47
CA THR A 311 9.82 -3.30 12.19
C THR A 311 8.59 -4.18 12.02
N GLY A 312 8.79 -5.47 11.77
CA GLY A 312 7.69 -6.43 11.59
C GLY A 312 8.20 -7.81 11.21
N PRO A 313 7.33 -8.72 10.78
CA PRO A 313 7.74 -10.04 10.30
C PRO A 313 8.61 -9.99 9.06
N GLY A 314 9.58 -10.90 8.97
CA GLY A 314 10.54 -10.97 7.88
C GLY A 314 11.83 -11.66 8.32
N PRO A 315 12.88 -11.59 7.49
CA PRO A 315 14.09 -12.36 7.75
C PRO A 315 14.85 -11.75 8.92
N ALA A 316 15.17 -12.57 9.91
CA ALA A 316 15.93 -12.11 11.08
C ALA A 316 17.32 -11.61 10.67
N GLY A 317 17.77 -10.56 11.34
CA GLY A 317 19.13 -10.04 11.22
C GLY A 317 20.04 -10.57 12.33
N THR A 318 21.30 -10.14 12.30
CA THR A 318 22.25 -10.40 13.39
C THR A 318 22.85 -9.08 13.85
N ALA A 319 22.72 -8.79 15.15
CA ALA A 319 23.34 -7.64 15.79
C ALA A 319 24.13 -8.11 17.00
N ASN A 320 25.41 -7.72 17.10
CA ASN A 320 26.30 -8.12 18.19
C ASN A 320 26.35 -9.65 18.44
N GLY A 321 26.28 -10.44 17.36
CA GLY A 321 26.28 -11.91 17.43
C GLY A 321 24.95 -12.55 17.86
N ALA A 322 23.91 -11.76 18.12
CA ALA A 322 22.58 -12.24 18.45
C ALA A 322 21.60 -12.06 17.29
N SER A 323 20.67 -13.02 17.14
CA SER A 323 19.55 -12.89 16.21
C SER A 323 18.62 -11.78 16.68
N VAL A 324 18.23 -10.87 15.77
CA VAL A 324 17.28 -9.78 16.04
C VAL A 324 16.13 -9.82 15.04
N PRO A 325 14.92 -9.38 15.43
CA PRO A 325 13.77 -9.33 14.54
C PRO A 325 14.03 -8.49 13.28
N PHE A 326 13.27 -8.78 12.21
CA PHE A 326 13.37 -8.02 10.98
C PHE A 326 13.02 -6.55 11.21
N SER A 327 13.90 -5.68 10.75
CA SER A 327 13.68 -4.25 10.67
C SER A 327 14.42 -3.69 9.46
N LEU A 328 14.02 -2.50 8.99
CA LEU A 328 14.74 -1.73 7.99
C LEU A 328 14.80 -0.28 8.43
N LYS A 329 15.99 0.34 8.36
CA LYS A 329 16.15 1.79 8.47
C LYS A 329 16.19 2.39 7.08
N LEU A 330 15.21 3.25 6.74
CA LEU A 330 15.12 3.88 5.42
C LEU A 330 15.38 5.39 5.52
N LEU A 331 16.18 5.91 4.58
CA LEU A 331 16.49 7.35 4.46
C LEU A 331 15.54 8.06 3.51
N SER A 332 15.23 9.32 3.82
CA SER A 332 14.48 10.18 2.93
C SER A 332 15.27 10.54 1.67
N PRO A 333 14.59 10.73 0.53
CA PRO A 333 15.24 11.19 -0.70
C PRO A 333 15.97 12.53 -0.55
N LEU A 334 15.41 13.45 0.27
CA LEU A 334 16.03 14.74 0.60
C LEU A 334 17.40 14.54 1.26
N VAL A 335 17.49 13.66 2.27
CA VAL A 335 18.76 13.34 2.94
C VAL A 335 19.73 12.70 1.96
N LEU A 336 19.29 11.71 1.17
CA LEU A 336 20.13 11.03 0.18
C LEU A 336 20.71 11.95 -0.88
N ARG A 337 19.98 13.00 -1.25
CA ARG A 337 20.41 14.01 -2.24
C ARG A 337 21.41 15.00 -1.67
N SER A 338 21.16 15.48 -0.45
CA SER A 338 21.71 16.74 0.03
C SER A 338 22.65 16.62 1.23
N ALA A 339 22.65 15.50 1.97
CA ALA A 339 23.52 15.35 3.13
C ALA A 339 25.00 15.17 2.72
N PRO A 340 25.94 15.97 3.27
CA PRO A 340 27.37 15.85 2.94
C PRO A 340 27.95 14.46 3.20
N GLU A 341 27.48 13.77 4.24
CA GLU A 341 27.93 12.43 4.62
C GLU A 341 27.59 11.37 3.56
N LEU A 342 26.61 11.64 2.68
CA LEU A 342 26.14 10.74 1.63
C LEU A 342 26.69 11.10 0.25
N ALA A 343 27.50 12.14 0.13
CA ALA A 343 28.11 12.53 -1.15
C ALA A 343 28.93 11.36 -1.74
N GLY A 344 28.56 10.94 -2.96
CA GLY A 344 29.22 9.83 -3.66
C GLY A 344 28.92 8.44 -3.09
N LYS A 345 28.05 8.31 -2.08
CA LYS A 345 27.62 7.03 -1.52
C LYS A 345 26.53 6.38 -2.38
N THR A 346 26.31 5.09 -2.15
CA THR A 346 25.23 4.37 -2.85
C THR A 346 23.89 5.06 -2.66
N GLY A 347 23.16 5.29 -3.76
CA GLY A 347 21.85 5.94 -3.77
C GLY A 347 21.88 7.47 -3.75
N ASN A 348 23.06 8.10 -3.76
CA ASN A 348 23.20 9.56 -3.86
C ASN A 348 22.88 10.04 -5.28
N TYR A 349 21.59 10.21 -5.57
CA TYR A 349 21.11 10.86 -6.78
C TYR A 349 20.88 12.35 -6.52
N LEU A 350 21.44 13.20 -7.38
CA LEU A 350 21.32 14.66 -7.23
C LEU A 350 19.93 15.20 -7.56
N ASN A 351 19.10 14.39 -8.20
CA ASN A 351 17.75 14.73 -8.62
C ASN A 351 16.68 13.80 -8.03
N TRP A 352 16.90 13.30 -6.81
CA TRP A 352 15.77 12.88 -5.97
C TRP A 352 14.71 13.98 -5.94
N ARG A 353 13.44 13.61 -5.97
CA ARG A 353 12.31 14.48 -5.64
C ARG A 353 11.88 14.18 -4.21
N ASP A 354 11.22 15.14 -3.59
CA ASP A 354 10.82 14.99 -2.18
C ASP A 354 9.65 13.97 -2.03
N ASP A 355 8.88 13.75 -3.10
CA ASP A 355 7.80 12.76 -3.15
C ASP A 355 8.26 11.33 -3.54
N ASP A 356 9.56 11.13 -3.79
CA ASP A 356 10.11 9.80 -4.05
C ASP A 356 10.07 8.91 -2.81
N SER A 357 10.29 7.61 -3.06
CA SER A 357 10.29 6.60 -2.00
C SER A 357 11.60 6.62 -1.20
N PHE A 358 11.48 6.51 0.12
CA PHE A 358 12.63 6.32 1.02
C PHE A 358 13.38 5.03 0.67
N ARG A 359 14.68 4.98 0.95
CA ARG A 359 15.54 3.82 0.61
C ARG A 359 16.19 3.21 1.84
N TYR A 360 16.18 1.88 1.97
CA TYR A 360 16.80 1.21 3.11
C TYR A 360 18.33 1.32 3.06
N CYS A 361 18.91 1.59 4.22
CA CYS A 361 20.35 1.69 4.44
C CYS A 361 21.01 0.33 4.34
N ARG A 362 22.25 0.32 3.85
CA ARG A 362 23.02 -0.91 3.69
C ARG A 362 23.85 -1.23 4.93
N ILE A 363 24.40 -2.44 4.94
CA ILE A 363 25.46 -2.88 5.86
C ILE A 363 26.73 -3.18 5.06
N SER A 364 27.87 -3.22 5.74
CA SER A 364 29.07 -3.82 5.17
C SER A 364 28.91 -5.34 5.12
N GLY A 365 29.27 -5.95 4.00
CA GLY A 365 29.16 -7.40 3.82
C GLY A 365 27.76 -7.88 3.41
N SER A 366 27.42 -9.11 3.84
CA SER A 366 26.17 -9.81 3.52
C SER A 366 25.28 -9.97 4.75
N GLY A 367 23.98 -10.14 4.52
CA GLY A 367 22.98 -10.33 5.58
C GLY A 367 21.82 -9.34 5.47
N VAL A 368 20.90 -9.43 6.43
CA VAL A 368 19.75 -8.53 6.53
C VAL A 368 20.20 -7.23 7.21
N PRO A 369 20.03 -6.05 6.57
CA PRO A 369 20.44 -4.76 7.11
C PRO A 369 19.41 -4.23 8.12
N VAL A 370 19.23 -4.97 9.21
CA VAL A 370 18.39 -4.57 10.34
C VAL A 370 18.85 -3.24 10.93
N ALA A 371 17.92 -2.44 11.42
CA ALA A 371 18.11 -1.04 11.79
C ALA A 371 19.25 -0.80 12.80
N GLU A 372 19.50 -1.79 13.66
CA GLU A 372 20.55 -1.82 14.68
C GLU A 372 21.96 -1.85 14.07
N VAL A 373 22.14 -2.49 12.92
CA VAL A 373 23.46 -2.61 12.24
C VAL A 373 23.55 -1.81 10.95
N ALA A 374 22.42 -1.31 10.43
CA ALA A 374 22.37 -0.50 9.22
C ALA A 374 23.24 0.75 9.32
N ASP A 375 24.16 0.91 8.37
CA ASP A 375 25.17 1.97 8.27
C ASP A 375 24.86 2.89 7.08
N CYS A 376 23.95 3.83 7.31
CA CYS A 376 23.50 4.74 6.27
C CYS A 376 24.63 5.65 5.76
N ALA A 377 25.40 6.26 6.67
CA ALA A 377 26.46 7.21 6.33
C ALA A 377 27.67 6.52 5.67
N GLY A 378 28.03 5.31 6.12
CA GLY A 378 29.16 4.58 5.55
C GLY A 378 28.83 3.93 4.21
N GLN A 379 27.64 3.34 4.06
CA GLN A 379 27.29 2.46 2.92
C GLN A 379 26.24 3.04 1.95
N GLY A 380 25.50 4.07 2.36
CA GLY A 380 24.38 4.63 1.60
C GLY A 380 23.11 3.76 1.66
N ALA A 381 22.18 4.02 0.74
CA ALA A 381 20.88 3.35 0.64
C ALA A 381 20.53 3.01 -0.81
N ILE A 382 19.73 1.98 -1.08
CA ILE A 382 19.57 1.47 -2.47
C ILE A 382 18.14 1.22 -2.94
N SER A 383 17.29 0.62 -2.11
CA SER A 383 16.01 0.07 -2.54
C SER A 383 14.95 0.30 -1.46
N ASN A 384 13.70 0.02 -1.78
CA ASN A 384 12.60 0.01 -0.84
C ASN A 384 11.85 -1.33 -0.88
N THR A 385 12.46 -2.37 -1.46
CA THR A 385 11.84 -3.69 -1.62
C THR A 385 12.76 -4.77 -1.05
N TRP A 386 12.17 -5.81 -0.45
CA TRP A 386 12.89 -6.97 0.04
C TRP A 386 12.17 -8.26 -0.36
N GLY A 387 12.91 -9.23 -0.89
CA GLY A 387 12.31 -10.46 -1.42
C GLY A 387 13.30 -11.38 -2.13
N THR A 388 12.75 -12.29 -2.93
CA THR A 388 13.48 -13.33 -3.66
C THR A 388 13.42 -13.06 -5.15
N THR A 389 14.54 -13.24 -5.85
CA THR A 389 14.63 -13.21 -7.32
C THR A 389 15.13 -14.55 -7.84
N THR A 390 14.56 -15.07 -8.91
CA THR A 390 14.96 -16.34 -9.53
C THR A 390 14.83 -16.32 -11.05
N GLY A 391 15.70 -17.04 -11.74
CA GLY A 391 15.52 -17.40 -13.16
C GLY A 391 14.75 -18.71 -13.37
N THR A 392 14.54 -19.47 -12.30
CA THR A 392 13.87 -20.77 -12.28
C THR A 392 12.70 -20.68 -11.31
N PRO A 393 11.51 -20.27 -11.76
CA PRO A 393 10.35 -20.07 -10.89
C PRO A 393 9.70 -21.41 -10.55
N ASP A 394 10.18 -22.04 -9.48
CA ASP A 394 9.74 -23.36 -9.02
C ASP A 394 9.45 -23.38 -7.51
N ALA A 395 9.06 -24.55 -6.99
CA ALA A 395 8.76 -24.74 -5.58
C ALA A 395 9.98 -24.49 -4.65
N ALA A 396 11.22 -24.63 -5.14
CA ALA A 396 12.41 -24.34 -4.35
C ALA A 396 12.64 -22.83 -4.22
N ALA A 397 12.36 -22.07 -5.29
CA ALA A 397 12.31 -20.62 -5.22
C ALA A 397 11.19 -20.13 -4.28
N ASP A 398 10.04 -20.82 -4.24
CA ASP A 398 8.97 -20.53 -3.27
C ASP A 398 9.42 -20.78 -1.85
N ALA A 399 10.02 -21.94 -1.56
CA ALA A 399 10.59 -22.22 -0.25
C ALA A 399 11.65 -21.18 0.18
N SER A 400 12.40 -20.62 -0.78
CA SER A 400 13.37 -19.55 -0.51
C SER A 400 12.70 -18.24 -0.10
N PHE A 401 11.56 -17.89 -0.71
CA PHE A 401 10.75 -16.74 -0.27
C PHE A 401 10.09 -17.00 1.09
N ASP A 402 9.53 -18.19 1.30
CA ASP A 402 8.88 -18.55 2.56
C ASP A 402 9.87 -18.55 3.74
N ALA A 403 11.13 -18.94 3.48
CA ALA A 403 12.23 -18.84 4.44
C ALA A 403 12.56 -17.41 4.88
N LEU A 404 12.11 -16.38 4.14
CA LEU A 404 12.19 -14.99 4.58
C LEU A 404 11.24 -14.69 5.75
N GLY A 405 10.26 -15.54 6.06
CA GLY A 405 9.41 -15.36 7.25
C GLY A 405 8.44 -14.17 7.17
N PHE A 406 8.14 -13.67 5.97
CA PHE A 406 7.03 -12.74 5.76
C PHE A 406 5.70 -13.43 5.94
N VAL A 407 4.69 -12.72 6.46
CA VAL A 407 3.39 -13.30 6.78
C VAL A 407 2.23 -12.46 6.24
N ALA A 408 1.22 -13.13 5.69
CA ALA A 408 -0.03 -12.52 5.25
C ALA A 408 -0.85 -12.00 6.44
N GLY A 409 -1.45 -10.83 6.30
CA GLY A 409 -2.15 -10.12 7.36
C GLY A 409 -1.23 -9.47 8.40
N ALA A 410 0.09 -9.69 8.34
CA ALA A 410 1.04 -9.10 9.27
C ALA A 410 1.03 -7.56 9.21
N SER A 411 1.49 -6.92 10.28
CA SER A 411 1.80 -5.50 10.18
C SER A 411 3.17 -5.10 10.64
N TYR A 412 3.52 -3.95 10.10
CA TYR A 412 4.80 -3.31 10.19
C TYR A 412 4.60 -1.98 10.92
N VAL A 413 5.31 -1.85 12.04
CA VAL A 413 5.37 -0.61 12.79
C VAL A 413 6.36 0.29 12.07
N VAL A 414 5.91 1.48 11.68
CA VAL A 414 6.71 2.49 10.99
C VAL A 414 6.94 3.64 11.97
N GLN A 415 8.15 3.74 12.49
CA GLN A 415 8.59 4.84 13.36
C GLN A 415 9.27 5.91 12.51
N VAL A 416 8.81 7.15 12.63
CA VAL A 416 9.25 8.28 11.82
C VAL A 416 10.11 9.21 12.66
N TYR A 417 11.25 9.64 12.12
CA TYR A 417 12.22 10.49 12.81
C TYR A 417 12.61 11.68 11.93
N ASP A 418 12.88 12.82 12.56
CA ASP A 418 13.34 14.07 11.92
C ASP A 418 14.74 14.49 12.39
N ASP A 419 15.43 13.62 13.10
CA ASP A 419 16.70 13.90 13.75
C ASP A 419 17.91 13.22 13.06
N ASP A 420 19.10 13.37 13.66
CA ASP A 420 20.38 12.85 13.15
C ASP A 420 20.68 11.37 13.46
N GLY A 421 19.72 10.59 13.96
CA GLY A 421 19.90 9.18 14.34
C GLY A 421 20.27 8.23 13.19
N TRP A 422 20.18 8.73 11.95
CA TRP A 422 20.63 8.02 10.75
C TRP A 422 22.15 8.07 10.53
N LYS A 423 22.86 9.05 11.11
CA LYS A 423 24.29 9.30 10.84
C LYS A 423 25.21 8.22 11.42
N THR A 424 24.75 7.48 12.42
CA THR A 424 25.54 6.43 13.09
C THR A 424 24.79 5.10 13.10
N VAL A 425 25.56 4.01 13.13
CA VAL A 425 25.03 2.66 13.35
C VAL A 425 24.29 2.64 14.68
N ASN A 426 23.10 2.04 14.69
CA ASN A 426 22.17 2.05 15.82
C ASN A 426 21.78 3.44 16.37
N GLY A 427 22.02 4.55 15.65
CA GLY A 427 21.82 5.90 16.17
C GLY A 427 20.39 6.29 16.53
N HIS A 428 19.41 5.51 16.09
CA HIS A 428 17.98 5.63 16.44
C HIS A 428 17.64 5.10 17.85
N ALA A 429 18.50 4.27 18.46
CA ALA A 429 18.23 3.68 19.76
C ALA A 429 18.07 4.75 20.84
N GLY A 430 16.99 4.65 21.63
CA GLY A 430 16.65 5.62 22.67
C GLY A 430 16.08 6.94 22.18
N ARG A 431 15.88 7.12 20.86
CA ARG A 431 15.23 8.32 20.30
C ARG A 431 13.71 8.16 20.25
N THR A 432 13.00 9.27 20.43
CA THR A 432 11.54 9.32 20.34
C THR A 432 11.13 9.61 18.89
N PRO A 433 10.34 8.73 18.24
CA PRO A 433 9.79 9.02 16.93
C PRO A 433 8.84 10.23 16.99
N ILE A 434 8.83 11.08 15.96
CA ILE A 434 7.85 12.17 15.81
C ILE A 434 6.45 11.64 15.46
N ALA A 435 6.40 10.42 14.90
CA ALA A 435 5.17 9.68 14.65
C ALA A 435 5.43 8.18 14.61
N THR A 436 4.40 7.40 14.91
CA THR A 436 4.40 5.94 14.73
C THR A 436 3.13 5.53 14.01
N TYR A 437 3.28 4.74 12.94
CA TYR A 437 2.17 4.21 12.16
C TYR A 437 2.22 2.69 12.12
N THR A 438 1.10 2.11 11.72
CA THR A 438 1.00 0.70 11.37
C THR A 438 0.64 0.59 9.90
N ALA A 439 1.36 -0.27 9.17
CA ALA A 439 1.05 -0.64 7.80
C ALA A 439 0.87 -2.16 7.71
N THR A 440 -0.22 -2.60 7.09
CA THR A 440 -0.58 -4.00 7.00
C THR A 440 -0.29 -4.54 5.62
N VAL A 441 0.19 -5.79 5.55
CA VAL A 441 0.31 -6.56 4.30
C VAL A 441 -0.85 -7.53 4.28
N PRO A 442 -1.96 -7.25 3.58
CA PRO A 442 -3.15 -8.09 3.64
C PRO A 442 -2.87 -9.50 3.10
N ARG A 443 -1.95 -9.62 2.12
CA ARG A 443 -1.52 -10.90 1.57
C ARG A 443 -0.08 -10.85 1.07
N LEU A 444 0.52 -12.02 0.93
CA LEU A 444 1.82 -12.17 0.30
C LEU A 444 1.70 -12.21 -1.24
N PRO A 445 2.80 -11.92 -1.97
CA PRO A 445 2.85 -12.08 -3.43
C PRO A 445 2.47 -13.51 -3.85
N TYR A 446 1.85 -13.67 -5.02
CA TYR A 446 1.61 -14.99 -5.62
C TYR A 446 2.90 -15.80 -5.71
N THR A 447 2.80 -17.12 -5.59
CA THR A 447 3.95 -18.04 -5.68
C THR A 447 4.61 -18.00 -7.05
N PHE A 448 5.88 -18.40 -7.11
CA PHE A 448 6.61 -18.56 -8.36
C PHE A 448 5.93 -19.62 -9.23
N VAL A 449 5.48 -20.72 -8.64
CA VAL A 449 4.75 -21.77 -9.39
C VAL A 449 3.45 -21.25 -10.00
N GLU A 450 2.65 -20.48 -9.25
CA GLU A 450 1.42 -19.86 -9.79
C GLU A 450 1.71 -18.90 -10.95
N MET A 451 2.81 -18.16 -10.87
CA MET A 451 3.15 -17.14 -11.86
C MET A 451 3.93 -17.68 -13.06
N ALA A 452 4.66 -18.78 -12.91
CA ALA A 452 5.50 -19.38 -13.95
C ALA A 452 4.71 -19.93 -15.13
N GLY A 453 3.46 -20.33 -14.92
CA GLY A 453 2.68 -21.08 -15.91
C GLY A 453 3.46 -22.31 -16.39
N THR A 454 3.55 -22.52 -17.71
CA THR A 454 4.39 -23.59 -18.29
C THR A 454 5.77 -23.11 -18.74
N GLY A 455 6.21 -21.93 -18.28
CA GLY A 455 7.52 -21.34 -18.57
C GLY A 455 7.44 -19.90 -19.11
N PRO A 456 8.58 -19.25 -19.42
CA PRO A 456 8.64 -17.83 -19.79
C PRO A 456 7.84 -17.41 -21.03
N THR A 457 7.41 -18.39 -21.84
CA THR A 457 6.57 -18.19 -23.03
C THR A 457 5.07 -18.40 -22.76
N ALA A 458 4.67 -18.87 -21.58
CA ALA A 458 3.28 -19.02 -21.15
C ALA A 458 3.08 -18.73 -19.64
N ASP A 459 3.89 -17.82 -19.09
CA ASP A 459 3.77 -17.31 -17.72
C ASP A 459 2.54 -16.41 -17.51
N ALA A 460 2.17 -16.18 -16.24
CA ALA A 460 0.98 -15.43 -15.86
C ALA A 460 1.20 -13.91 -15.80
N PHE A 461 1.96 -13.36 -16.76
CA PHE A 461 2.27 -11.94 -16.83
C PHE A 461 1.91 -11.33 -18.20
N PRO A 462 1.54 -10.04 -18.23
CA PRO A 462 1.42 -9.30 -19.48
C PRO A 462 2.82 -9.16 -20.09
N ARG A 463 2.94 -9.36 -21.41
CA ARG A 463 4.23 -9.21 -22.12
C ARG A 463 4.25 -7.98 -22.97
N MET A 464 5.18 -7.09 -22.65
CA MET A 464 5.40 -5.88 -23.41
C MET A 464 6.22 -6.17 -24.67
N THR A 465 5.90 -5.46 -25.75
CA THR A 465 6.59 -5.54 -27.04
C THR A 465 6.64 -4.13 -27.64
N ALA A 466 7.75 -3.80 -28.30
CA ALA A 466 7.86 -2.58 -29.10
C ALA A 466 7.51 -2.90 -30.56
N THR A 467 6.47 -2.27 -31.08
CA THR A 467 5.96 -2.58 -32.42
C THR A 467 7.01 -2.25 -33.49
N GLY A 468 7.47 -3.26 -34.22
CA GLY A 468 8.46 -3.10 -35.30
C GLY A 468 9.90 -2.88 -34.83
N MET A 469 10.21 -3.10 -33.54
CA MET A 469 11.56 -2.95 -32.99
C MET A 469 12.02 -4.22 -32.29
N THR A 470 13.28 -4.60 -32.52
CA THR A 470 14.00 -5.60 -31.73
C THR A 470 14.53 -4.98 -30.43
N ALA A 471 14.91 -5.80 -29.45
CA ALA A 471 15.52 -5.32 -28.21
C ALA A 471 16.80 -4.50 -28.46
N VAL A 472 17.60 -4.87 -29.48
CA VAL A 472 18.77 -4.08 -29.92
C VAL A 472 18.35 -2.69 -30.38
N GLN A 473 17.31 -2.59 -31.21
CA GLN A 473 16.81 -1.29 -31.68
C GLN A 473 16.19 -0.46 -30.55
N MET A 474 15.51 -1.09 -29.58
CA MET A 474 15.01 -0.41 -28.39
C MET A 474 16.17 0.17 -27.58
N ARG A 475 17.23 -0.61 -27.36
CA ARG A 475 18.46 -0.18 -26.68
C ARG A 475 19.10 0.99 -27.42
N ASP A 476 19.30 0.85 -28.72
CA ASP A 476 19.95 1.88 -29.54
C ASP A 476 19.17 3.19 -29.49
N ASN A 477 17.83 3.13 -29.54
CA ASN A 477 16.97 4.29 -29.34
C ASN A 477 17.11 4.88 -27.92
N LEU A 478 17.08 4.04 -26.88
CA LEU A 478 17.27 4.47 -25.48
C LEU A 478 18.60 5.20 -25.27
N MET A 479 19.65 4.79 -25.99
CA MET A 479 21.00 5.36 -25.92
C MET A 479 21.26 6.54 -26.86
N ALA A 480 20.35 6.82 -27.79
CA ALA A 480 20.50 7.92 -28.72
C ALA A 480 20.59 9.27 -28.00
N ALA A 481 21.32 10.21 -28.59
CA ALA A 481 21.34 11.60 -28.13
C ALA A 481 19.96 12.29 -28.31
N SER A 482 19.19 11.82 -29.29
CA SER A 482 17.84 12.30 -29.60
C SER A 482 16.89 11.11 -29.78
N PRO A 483 16.55 10.42 -28.67
CA PRO A 483 15.66 9.27 -28.69
C PRO A 483 14.29 9.65 -29.25
N GLN A 484 13.65 8.72 -29.95
CA GLN A 484 12.30 8.88 -30.47
C GLN A 484 11.29 8.14 -29.58
N PRO A 485 10.06 8.66 -29.43
CA PRO A 485 9.00 7.91 -28.77
C PRO A 485 8.75 6.56 -29.44
N MET A 486 8.39 5.54 -28.66
CA MET A 486 8.16 4.17 -29.14
C MET A 486 6.70 3.77 -29.02
N ASN A 487 6.21 2.96 -29.95
CA ASN A 487 4.90 2.34 -29.80
C ASN A 487 5.06 1.03 -29.03
N LEU A 488 4.36 0.92 -27.90
CA LEU A 488 4.39 -0.26 -27.05
C LEU A 488 3.01 -0.94 -27.06
N SER A 489 3.02 -2.26 -27.12
CA SER A 489 1.83 -3.12 -27.01
C SER A 489 2.08 -4.25 -26.02
N TRP A 490 1.03 -4.76 -25.38
CA TRP A 490 1.16 -5.87 -24.45
C TRP A 490 -0.02 -6.84 -24.48
N THR A 491 0.25 -8.09 -24.10
CA THR A 491 -0.78 -9.09 -23.87
C THR A 491 -1.63 -8.74 -22.66
N ALA A 492 -2.87 -9.24 -22.61
CA ALA A 492 -3.71 -9.08 -21.44
C ALA A 492 -3.07 -9.76 -20.22
N LEU A 493 -3.23 -9.15 -19.05
CA LEU A 493 -2.96 -9.81 -17.77
C LEU A 493 -3.94 -10.99 -17.61
N PRO A 494 -3.46 -12.23 -17.43
CA PRO A 494 -4.33 -13.36 -17.13
C PRO A 494 -5.10 -13.17 -15.82
N ALA A 495 -6.19 -13.92 -15.64
CA ALA A 495 -6.92 -13.90 -14.38
C ALA A 495 -5.98 -14.31 -13.23
N ALA A 496 -6.05 -13.57 -12.12
CA ALA A 496 -5.25 -13.89 -10.96
C ALA A 496 -5.66 -15.25 -10.36
N PRO A 497 -4.73 -16.02 -9.75
CA PRO A 497 -5.03 -17.32 -9.17
C PRO A 497 -6.19 -17.32 -8.15
N ASP A 498 -6.37 -16.21 -7.44
CA ASP A 498 -7.42 -16.02 -6.42
C ASP A 498 -8.67 -15.29 -6.97
N GLY A 499 -8.75 -15.08 -8.28
CA GLY A 499 -9.89 -14.43 -8.94
C GLY A 499 -10.00 -12.91 -8.73
N ARG A 500 -9.01 -12.27 -8.09
CA ARG A 500 -9.02 -10.81 -7.92
C ARG A 500 -8.87 -10.07 -9.24
N ALA A 501 -9.56 -8.94 -9.34
CA ALA A 501 -9.44 -8.03 -10.47
C ALA A 501 -8.24 -7.10 -10.30
N PHE A 502 -7.52 -6.90 -11.39
CA PHE A 502 -6.40 -5.96 -11.49
C PHE A 502 -6.66 -4.98 -12.63
N GLY A 503 -6.44 -3.70 -12.35
CA GLY A 503 -6.53 -2.62 -13.32
C GLY A 503 -5.13 -2.17 -13.74
N LEU A 504 -4.93 -1.85 -15.02
CA LEU A 504 -3.69 -1.21 -15.46
C LEU A 504 -3.59 0.17 -14.81
N TRP A 505 -2.57 0.38 -14.00
CA TRP A 505 -2.28 1.69 -13.42
C TRP A 505 -1.55 2.58 -14.41
N GLY A 506 -0.55 2.03 -15.10
CA GLY A 506 0.21 2.79 -16.09
C GLY A 506 1.49 2.11 -16.54
N LEU A 507 2.25 2.86 -17.33
CA LEU A 507 3.56 2.51 -17.85
C LEU A 507 4.58 3.53 -17.40
N SER A 508 5.83 3.11 -17.28
CA SER A 508 6.95 4.02 -17.06
C SER A 508 8.17 3.68 -17.91
N GLU A 509 8.89 4.70 -18.33
CA GLU A 509 10.29 4.61 -18.68
C GLU A 509 11.08 5.05 -17.45
N TYR A 510 12.06 4.26 -17.04
CA TYR A 510 13.06 4.69 -16.06
C TYR A 510 14.46 4.49 -16.60
N PHE A 511 15.38 5.39 -16.26
CA PHE A 511 16.81 5.15 -16.47
C PHE A 511 17.65 5.84 -15.41
N GLN A 512 18.90 5.41 -15.28
CA GLN A 512 19.88 6.04 -14.39
C GLN A 512 21.29 5.99 -14.96
N GLY A 513 22.17 6.81 -14.41
CA GLY A 513 23.57 6.89 -14.82
C GLY A 513 24.41 7.81 -13.94
N PRO A 514 25.75 7.70 -14.01
CA PRO A 514 26.65 8.52 -13.23
C PRO A 514 26.64 9.98 -13.70
N LYS A 515 26.97 10.89 -12.78
CA LYS A 515 27.26 12.28 -13.12
C LYS A 515 28.52 12.37 -14.00
N ALA A 516 28.51 13.31 -14.93
CA ALA A 516 29.66 13.69 -15.75
C ALA A 516 30.80 14.21 -14.87
N GLY A 517 32.01 13.73 -15.16
CA GLY A 517 33.23 14.06 -14.40
C GLY A 517 33.43 13.23 -13.13
N ASN A 518 32.59 12.21 -12.87
CA ASN A 518 32.90 11.21 -11.85
C ASN A 518 34.23 10.53 -12.16
N ALA A 519 35.01 10.18 -11.13
CA ALA A 519 36.20 9.34 -11.29
C ALA A 519 35.84 8.01 -11.98
N ASN A 520 36.80 7.43 -12.72
CA ASN A 520 36.55 6.20 -13.49
C ASN A 520 35.86 5.12 -12.64
N ASN A 521 34.74 4.61 -13.15
CA ASN A 521 33.87 3.59 -12.54
C ASN A 521 33.03 4.02 -11.31
N ALA A 522 33.03 5.29 -10.91
CA ALA A 522 32.16 5.75 -9.83
C ALA A 522 30.72 6.02 -10.33
N SER A 523 29.77 5.20 -9.86
CA SER A 523 28.34 5.35 -10.19
C SER A 523 27.66 6.55 -9.53
N TYR A 524 28.21 7.03 -8.40
CA TYR A 524 27.62 8.10 -7.59
C TYR A 524 28.59 9.28 -7.40
N PRO A 525 28.10 10.54 -7.32
CA PRO A 525 26.70 10.93 -7.47
C PRO A 525 26.15 10.58 -8.86
N GLY A 526 24.85 10.30 -8.91
CA GLY A 526 24.16 9.89 -10.13
C GLY A 526 22.99 10.79 -10.46
N TYR A 527 22.42 10.55 -11.64
CA TYR A 527 21.12 11.06 -12.05
C TYR A 527 20.21 9.90 -12.44
N ARG A 528 18.90 10.14 -12.35
CA ARG A 528 17.87 9.21 -12.82
C ARG A 528 16.73 9.96 -13.49
N SER A 529 15.92 9.28 -14.28
CA SER A 529 14.71 9.85 -14.85
C SER A 529 13.59 8.84 -14.78
N ILE A 530 12.37 9.33 -14.59
CA ILE A 530 11.17 8.52 -14.75
C ILE A 530 10.12 9.33 -15.52
N ALA A 531 9.56 8.71 -16.55
CA ALA A 531 8.46 9.26 -17.33
C ALA A 531 7.29 8.28 -17.27
N TYR A 532 6.07 8.79 -17.06
CA TYR A 532 4.87 7.96 -16.91
C TYR A 532 3.89 8.16 -18.07
N GLN A 533 3.11 7.12 -18.36
CA GLN A 533 1.96 7.14 -19.26
C GLN A 533 0.80 6.37 -18.63
N HIS A 534 -0.43 6.89 -18.78
CA HIS A 534 -1.65 6.30 -18.21
C HIS A 534 -2.73 6.12 -19.30
N PRO A 535 -2.63 5.09 -20.16
CA PRO A 535 -3.51 4.92 -21.33
C PRO A 535 -4.94 4.44 -20.99
N GLY A 536 -5.31 4.32 -19.71
CA GLY A 536 -6.58 3.78 -19.23
C GLY A 536 -6.46 2.32 -18.78
N SER A 537 -7.31 1.89 -17.84
CA SER A 537 -7.10 0.64 -17.09
C SER A 537 -7.30 -0.65 -17.89
N GLN A 538 -7.90 -0.56 -19.08
CA GLN A 538 -8.11 -1.69 -20.00
C GLN A 538 -7.24 -1.61 -21.26
N ALA A 539 -6.35 -0.63 -21.36
CA ALA A 539 -5.49 -0.48 -22.54
C ALA A 539 -4.57 -1.67 -22.75
N ARG A 540 -4.21 -1.90 -24.02
CA ARG A 540 -3.28 -2.94 -24.48
C ARG A 540 -2.15 -2.40 -25.36
N SER A 541 -2.13 -1.09 -25.56
CA SER A 541 -1.06 -0.40 -26.26
C SER A 541 -1.05 1.07 -25.89
N VAL A 542 0.08 1.72 -26.14
CA VAL A 542 0.23 3.17 -26.12
C VAL A 542 1.00 3.60 -27.38
N GLY A 543 0.47 4.60 -28.07
CA GLY A 543 1.20 5.29 -29.13
C GLY A 543 2.16 6.28 -28.50
N ALA A 544 3.41 6.31 -28.95
CA ALA A 544 4.43 7.27 -28.52
C ALA A 544 4.75 7.27 -27.00
N MET A 545 5.07 6.11 -26.43
CA MET A 545 5.76 6.03 -25.14
C MET A 545 7.01 6.91 -25.16
N PRO A 546 7.15 7.88 -24.24
CA PRO A 546 8.34 8.70 -24.16
C PRO A 546 9.60 7.85 -23.96
N VAL A 547 10.67 8.21 -24.68
CA VAL A 547 12.03 7.75 -24.42
C VAL A 547 12.85 9.01 -24.21
N THR A 548 13.30 9.22 -22.99
CA THR A 548 13.80 10.51 -22.53
C THR A 548 15.31 10.58 -22.73
N ALA A 549 15.84 11.66 -23.29
CA ALA A 549 17.29 11.84 -23.42
C ALA A 549 17.97 11.89 -22.03
N LYS A 550 19.24 11.48 -21.94
CA LYS A 550 19.98 11.64 -20.68
C LYS A 550 20.10 13.14 -20.33
N PRO A 551 20.06 13.52 -19.03
CA PRO A 551 20.43 14.87 -18.62
C PRO A 551 21.83 15.26 -19.11
N ALA A 552 22.06 16.54 -19.38
CA ALA A 552 23.36 17.04 -19.84
C ALA A 552 24.51 16.65 -18.89
N ASP A 553 24.25 16.72 -17.58
CA ASP A 553 25.22 16.40 -16.53
C ASP A 553 25.34 14.89 -16.23
N MET A 554 24.62 14.02 -16.94
CA MET A 554 24.81 12.56 -16.85
C MET A 554 25.85 12.13 -17.89
N SER A 555 26.82 11.31 -17.53
CA SER A 555 27.86 10.84 -18.48
C SER A 555 27.28 9.87 -19.52
N ALA A 556 26.57 8.84 -19.06
CA ALA A 556 25.88 7.85 -19.89
C ALA A 556 24.72 7.23 -19.10
N LYS A 557 23.73 6.67 -19.80
CA LYS A 557 22.78 5.75 -19.16
C LYS A 557 23.48 4.42 -18.92
N THR A 558 23.45 3.93 -17.69
CA THR A 558 24.02 2.63 -17.30
C THR A 558 22.95 1.61 -16.94
N TYR A 559 21.69 2.04 -16.93
CA TYR A 559 20.52 1.19 -16.76
C TYR A 559 19.31 1.89 -17.39
N GLY A 560 18.39 1.13 -17.97
CA GLY A 560 17.06 1.63 -18.30
C GLY A 560 16.03 0.52 -18.35
N GLU A 561 14.77 0.87 -18.12
CA GLU A 561 13.66 -0.06 -18.09
C GLU A 561 12.38 0.58 -18.64
N PHE A 562 11.53 -0.27 -19.22
CA PHE A 562 10.13 0.03 -19.48
C PHE A 562 9.28 -0.90 -18.64
N SER A 563 8.40 -0.33 -17.81
CA SER A 563 7.60 -1.06 -16.85
C SER A 563 6.12 -0.91 -17.12
N LEU A 564 5.38 -1.98 -16.88
CA LEU A 564 3.92 -2.03 -16.89
C LEU A 564 3.44 -2.41 -15.49
N LEU A 565 2.57 -1.60 -14.89
CA LEU A 565 2.11 -1.79 -13.51
C LEU A 565 0.60 -2.01 -13.44
N TYR A 566 0.19 -3.14 -12.87
CA TYR A 566 -1.20 -3.44 -12.52
C TYR A 566 -1.40 -3.42 -11.01
N LEU A 567 -2.55 -2.92 -10.56
CA LEU A 567 -2.92 -2.81 -9.16
C LEU A 567 -4.29 -3.45 -8.92
N ASP A 568 -4.47 -4.10 -7.77
CA ASP A 568 -5.78 -4.54 -7.27
C ASP A 568 -6.45 -3.49 -6.36
N TYR A 569 -5.79 -2.34 -6.15
CA TYR A 569 -6.16 -1.32 -5.17
C TYR A 569 -6.22 -1.80 -3.72
N ASN A 570 -5.59 -2.92 -3.36
CA ASN A 570 -5.44 -3.44 -1.99
C ASN A 570 -3.99 -3.84 -1.69
N ASP A 571 -3.06 -3.00 -2.16
CA ASP A 571 -1.62 -3.10 -1.91
C ASP A 571 -0.96 -4.35 -2.53
N VAL A 572 -1.54 -4.90 -3.61
CA VAL A 572 -0.92 -5.94 -4.45
C VAL A 572 -0.61 -5.38 -5.83
N GLN A 573 0.57 -5.75 -6.35
CA GLN A 573 1.05 -5.30 -7.64
C GLN A 573 1.53 -6.46 -8.51
N ILE A 574 1.21 -6.37 -9.79
CA ILE A 574 1.83 -7.18 -10.84
C ILE A 574 2.59 -6.25 -11.77
N VAL A 575 3.87 -6.52 -11.95
CA VAL A 575 4.79 -5.70 -12.74
C VAL A 575 5.41 -6.54 -13.84
N SER A 576 5.44 -6.00 -15.06
CA SER A 576 6.25 -6.55 -16.14
C SER A 576 7.22 -5.50 -16.66
N ASP A 577 8.50 -5.85 -16.68
CA ASP A 577 9.61 -5.00 -17.06
C ASP A 577 10.32 -5.54 -18.31
N ILE A 578 10.80 -4.63 -19.15
CA ILE A 578 11.90 -4.86 -20.08
C ILE A 578 13.06 -4.00 -19.60
N SER A 579 14.16 -4.61 -19.16
CA SER A 579 15.33 -3.91 -18.62
C SER A 579 16.59 -4.07 -19.46
N PHE A 580 17.41 -3.02 -19.46
CA PHE A 580 18.72 -2.95 -20.08
C PHE A 580 19.76 -2.66 -19.00
N ASN A 581 20.68 -3.62 -18.77
CA ASN A 581 21.62 -3.65 -17.64
C ASN A 581 23.08 -3.60 -18.06
#